data_AF-A0A450Y1G3-F1
#
_entry.id   AF-A0A450Y1G3-F1
#
_cell.length_a   1.000
_cell.length_b   1.000
_cell.length_c   1.000
_cell.angle_alpha   90.00
_cell.angle_beta   90.00
_cell.angle_gamma   90.00
#
_symmetry.space_group_name_H-M   'P 1'
#
loop_
_entity.id
_entity.type
_entity.pdbx_description
1 polymer ?
#
loop_
_entity_poly.entity_id
_entity_poly.type
_entity_poly.pdbx_seq_one_letter_code
_entity_poly.pdbx_strand_id
1 'polypeptide(L)'
;MTETQSHQSTHDHYHDDYDSPWKEALEAWFPEFIALFFPVIHQEIEWGIPHRFMDKELQQVVRDAKLGRRYADKLIQVWTLEGKETWVLIHVEVQGQSEPDFNERMYVYNYRLFDRYQVDVISL
;
A
#
# COMPACT_ATOMS: atom_id res chain seq x y z
N MET A 1 -26.55 -30.32 41.21
CA MET A 1 -27.65 -29.77 40.40
C MET A 1 -27.76 -28.30 40.79
N THR A 2 -27.39 -27.30 40.00
CA THR A 2 -27.01 -27.22 38.58
C THR A 2 -26.23 -25.90 38.45
N GLU A 3 -25.10 -25.92 37.73
CA GLU A 3 -24.21 -24.76 37.53
C GLU A 3 -24.91 -23.65 36.75
N THR A 4 -24.69 -22.41 37.17
CA THR A 4 -25.14 -21.19 36.49
C THR A 4 -24.24 -20.97 35.27
N GLN A 5 -24.77 -21.20 34.06
CA GLN A 5 -24.11 -20.86 32.81
C GLN A 5 -24.04 -19.34 32.65
N SER A 6 -22.85 -18.77 32.76
CA SER A 6 -22.55 -17.44 32.27
C SER A 6 -22.51 -17.46 30.74
N HIS A 7 -23.54 -16.92 30.09
CA HIS A 7 -23.50 -16.60 28.66
C HIS A 7 -22.45 -15.51 28.42
N GLN A 8 -21.26 -15.92 28.01
CA GLN A 8 -20.26 -15.01 27.45
C GLN A 8 -20.73 -14.65 26.04
N SER A 9 -21.30 -13.46 25.87
CA SER A 9 -21.59 -12.91 24.55
C SER A 9 -20.26 -12.76 23.79
N THR A 10 -20.04 -13.61 22.80
CA THR A 10 -18.98 -13.46 21.80
C THR A 10 -19.33 -12.25 20.95
N HIS A 11 -18.87 -11.06 21.33
CA HIS A 11 -18.72 -9.96 20.40
C HIS A 11 -17.64 -10.39 19.41
N ASP A 12 -18.06 -11.03 18.32
CA ASP A 12 -17.26 -11.10 17.11
C ASP A 12 -16.96 -9.65 16.72
N HIS A 13 -15.73 -9.21 16.97
CA HIS A 13 -15.18 -8.05 16.31
C HIS A 13 -15.16 -8.38 14.81
N TYR A 14 -16.26 -8.06 14.11
CA TYR A 14 -16.24 -7.72 12.71
C TYR A 14 -15.23 -6.59 12.56
N HIS A 15 -13.97 -6.95 12.40
CA HIS A 15 -12.89 -6.03 12.12
C HIS A 15 -13.16 -5.55 10.71
N ASP A 16 -13.70 -4.35 10.63
CA ASP A 16 -14.01 -3.61 9.42
C ASP A 16 -12.88 -3.72 8.38
N ASP A 17 -13.11 -4.55 7.36
CA ASP A 17 -12.22 -4.84 6.24
C ASP A 17 -12.31 -3.72 5.18
N TYR A 18 -12.32 -2.45 5.61
CA TYR A 18 -12.45 -1.28 4.72
C TYR A 18 -11.26 -1.09 3.77
N ASP A 19 -10.18 -1.85 3.98
CA ASP A 19 -8.93 -1.73 3.25
C ASP A 19 -8.91 -2.60 1.98
N SER A 20 -9.64 -3.73 1.98
CA SER A 20 -9.72 -4.64 0.81
C SER A 20 -10.25 -3.94 -0.45
N PRO A 21 -11.34 -3.14 -0.38
CA PRO A 21 -11.87 -2.48 -1.57
C PRO A 21 -10.91 -1.47 -2.20
N TRP A 22 -10.12 -0.74 -1.40
CA TRP A 22 -9.15 0.21 -1.91
C TRP A 22 -7.94 -0.47 -2.54
N LYS A 23 -7.47 -1.58 -1.97
CA LYS A 23 -6.42 -2.41 -2.56
C LYS A 23 -6.87 -2.98 -3.90
N GLU A 24 -8.07 -3.57 -3.94
CA GLU A 24 -8.65 -4.14 -5.16
C GLU A 24 -8.89 -3.07 -6.23
N ALA A 25 -9.40 -1.90 -5.84
CA ALA A 25 -9.59 -0.78 -6.76
C ALA A 25 -8.26 -0.29 -7.34
N LEU A 26 -7.22 -0.14 -6.50
CA LEU A 26 -5.91 0.29 -6.96
C LEU A 26 -5.27 -0.76 -7.90
N GLU A 27 -5.44 -2.05 -7.63
CA GLU A 27 -4.98 -3.11 -8.53
C GLU A 27 -5.70 -3.12 -9.87
N ALA A 28 -7.02 -2.92 -9.86
CA ALA A 28 -7.83 -2.96 -11.07
C ALA A 28 -7.69 -1.70 -11.95
N TRP A 29 -7.36 -0.55 -11.35
CA TRP A 29 -7.42 0.76 -12.00
C TRP A 29 -6.16 1.59 -11.78
N PHE A 30 -4.99 0.95 -11.64
CA PHE A 30 -3.73 1.64 -11.37
C PHE A 30 -3.40 2.75 -12.38
N PRO A 31 -3.47 2.53 -13.73
CA PRO A 31 -3.21 3.60 -14.69
C PRO A 31 -4.16 4.79 -14.52
N GLU A 32 -5.46 4.52 -14.37
CA GLU A 32 -6.48 5.57 -14.18
C GLU A 32 -6.30 6.31 -12.85
N PHE A 33 -5.91 5.61 -11.78
CA PHE A 33 -5.58 6.21 -10.49
C PHE A 33 -4.42 7.21 -10.63
N ILE A 34 -3.33 6.80 -11.29
CA ILE A 34 -2.17 7.67 -11.54
C ILE A 34 -2.55 8.83 -12.47
N ALA A 35 -3.38 8.60 -13.50
CA ALA A 35 -3.87 9.66 -14.37
C ALA A 35 -4.69 10.72 -13.61
N LEU A 36 -5.53 10.28 -12.66
CA LEU A 36 -6.44 11.13 -11.91
C LEU A 36 -5.72 11.97 -10.85
N PHE A 37 -4.84 11.34 -10.05
CA PHE A 37 -4.22 11.99 -8.89
C PHE A 37 -2.82 12.55 -9.19
N PHE A 38 -2.08 11.93 -10.13
CA PHE A 38 -0.69 12.26 -10.42
C PHE A 38 -0.44 12.40 -11.93
N PRO A 39 -1.15 13.32 -12.63
CA PRO A 39 -1.14 13.40 -14.08
C PRO A 39 0.24 13.68 -14.69
N VAL A 40 1.17 14.28 -13.93
CA VAL A 40 2.56 14.47 -14.36
C VAL A 40 3.31 13.14 -14.34
N ILE A 41 3.20 12.36 -13.27
CA ILE A 41 3.82 11.03 -13.17
C ILE A 41 3.24 10.09 -14.23
N HIS A 42 1.92 10.18 -14.47
CA HIS A 42 1.28 9.41 -15.54
C HIS A 42 1.93 9.62 -16.90
N GLN A 43 2.36 10.85 -17.21
CA GLN A 43 2.99 11.19 -18.49
C GLN A 43 4.41 10.64 -18.62
N GLU A 44 5.07 10.32 -17.51
CA GLU A 44 6.45 9.79 -17.51
C GLU A 44 6.50 8.26 -17.58
N ILE A 45 5.39 7.56 -17.35
CA ILE A 45 5.30 6.11 -17.37
C ILE A 45 5.05 5.60 -18.81
N GLU A 46 5.81 4.59 -19.21
CA GLU A 46 5.61 3.84 -20.45
C GLU A 46 4.53 2.77 -20.26
N TRP A 47 3.28 3.13 -20.57
CA TRP A 47 2.11 2.26 -20.42
C TRP A 47 2.05 1.10 -21.42
N GLY A 48 2.84 1.13 -22.49
CA GLY A 48 2.99 0.00 -23.41
C GLY A 48 3.71 -1.20 -22.78
N ILE A 49 4.39 -1.02 -21.64
CA ILE A 49 5.04 -2.09 -20.89
C ILE A 49 4.17 -2.43 -19.66
N PRO A 50 3.83 -3.72 -19.45
CA PRO A 50 3.06 -4.11 -18.27
C PRO A 50 3.77 -3.74 -16.97
N HIS A 51 3.06 -3.05 -16.09
CA HIS A 51 3.48 -2.83 -14.71
C HIS A 51 3.35 -4.14 -13.90
N ARG A 52 4.06 -4.23 -12.78
CA ARG A 52 4.03 -5.42 -11.90
C ARG A 52 3.80 -5.03 -10.45
N PHE A 53 2.85 -5.67 -9.79
CA PHE A 53 2.68 -5.54 -8.34
C PHE A 53 3.74 -6.35 -7.60
N MET A 54 4.41 -5.70 -6.66
CA MET A 54 5.60 -6.18 -5.95
C MET A 54 5.28 -6.47 -4.48
N ASP A 55 4.21 -7.24 -4.23
CA ASP A 55 3.70 -7.49 -2.87
C ASP A 55 4.74 -8.21 -1.99
N LYS A 56 5.58 -9.08 -2.58
CA LYS A 56 6.60 -9.83 -1.84
C LYS A 56 7.73 -8.93 -1.37
N GLU A 57 8.12 -7.97 -2.20
CA GLU A 57 9.18 -7.01 -1.92
C GLU A 57 8.69 -5.99 -0.88
N LEU A 58 7.45 -5.52 -1.03
CA LEU A 58 6.80 -4.67 -0.03
C LEU A 58 6.72 -5.37 1.33
N GLN A 59 6.29 -6.63 1.38
CA GLN A 59 6.24 -7.40 2.62
C GLN A 59 7.62 -7.52 3.30
N GLN A 60 8.72 -7.54 2.56
CA GLN A 60 10.07 -7.61 3.14
C GLN A 60 10.50 -6.31 3.84
N VAL A 61 9.92 -5.16 3.49
CA VAL A 61 10.26 -3.88 4.15
C VAL A 61 9.27 -3.48 5.25
N VAL A 62 8.04 -4.00 5.19
CA VAL A 62 6.95 -3.70 6.15
C VAL A 62 7.03 -4.54 7.44
N ARG A 63 7.67 -5.71 7.43
CA ARG A 63 7.67 -6.70 8.54
C ARG A 63 8.06 -6.16 9.93
N ASP A 64 8.89 -5.13 10.02
CA ASP A 64 9.34 -4.56 11.30
C ASP A 64 8.59 -3.29 11.71
N ALA A 65 7.73 -2.75 10.83
CA ALA A 65 6.87 -1.64 11.22
C ALA A 65 5.77 -2.22 12.12
N LYS A 66 5.80 -1.87 13.41
CA LYS A 66 4.70 -2.10 14.33
C LYS A 66 3.49 -1.31 13.84
N LEU A 67 2.79 -1.79 12.82
CA LEU A 67 1.73 -1.00 12.25
C LEU A 67 0.51 -1.84 11.93
N GLY A 68 -0.60 -1.38 12.51
CA GLY A 68 -1.92 -1.97 12.33
C GLY A 68 -2.27 -2.06 10.85
N ARG A 69 -3.06 -3.08 10.53
CA ARG A 69 -3.54 -3.48 9.19
C ARG A 69 -4.47 -2.46 8.50
N ARG A 70 -4.20 -1.15 8.56
CA ARG A 70 -5.18 -0.11 8.21
C ARG A 70 -4.90 0.64 6.90
N TYR A 71 -3.99 0.15 6.06
CA TYR A 71 -3.51 0.87 4.89
C TYR A 71 -3.43 0.03 3.61
N ALA A 72 -3.86 0.65 2.50
CA ALA A 72 -3.75 0.11 1.16
C ALA A 72 -2.39 0.46 0.56
N ASP A 73 -1.35 -0.07 1.20
CA ASP A 73 0.02 0.04 0.70
C ASP A 73 0.20 -0.86 -0.53
N LYS A 74 0.65 -0.29 -1.65
CA LYS A 74 1.01 -1.04 -2.86
C LYS A 74 2.35 -0.58 -3.39
N LEU A 75 3.13 -1.55 -3.86
CA LEU A 75 4.39 -1.31 -4.55
C LEU A 75 4.25 -1.82 -5.98
N ILE A 76 4.51 -0.96 -6.95
CA ILE A 76 4.34 -1.26 -8.36
C ILE A 76 5.64 -0.96 -9.09
N GLN A 77 6.20 -1.94 -9.79
CA GLN A 77 7.26 -1.70 -10.76
C GLN A 77 6.66 -1.14 -12.05
N VAL A 78 7.23 -0.05 -12.53
CA VAL A 78 6.91 0.57 -13.83
C VAL A 78 8.19 0.81 -14.62
N TRP A 79 8.01 1.20 -15.88
CA TRP A 79 9.08 1.67 -16.76
C TRP A 79 8.81 3.11 -17.13
N THR A 80 9.83 3.96 -17.10
CA THR A 80 9.72 5.33 -17.62
C THR A 80 9.80 5.34 -19.14
N LEU A 81 9.37 6.43 -19.78
CA LEU A 81 9.57 6.66 -21.22
C LEU A 81 11.05 6.63 -21.64
N GLU A 82 11.97 6.91 -20.71
CA GLU A 82 13.42 6.79 -20.91
C GLU A 82 13.95 5.35 -20.79
N GLY A 83 13.06 4.38 -20.50
CA GLY A 83 13.42 2.97 -20.34
C GLY A 83 14.07 2.65 -18.99
N LYS A 84 13.86 3.49 -17.96
CA LYS A 84 14.35 3.25 -16.61
C LYS A 84 13.33 2.46 -15.80
N GLU A 85 13.76 1.38 -15.15
CA GLU A 85 12.94 0.72 -14.13
C GLU A 85 12.80 1.64 -12.91
N THR A 86 11.57 1.89 -12.50
CA THR A 86 11.25 2.72 -11.31
C THR A 86 10.13 2.06 -10.54
N TRP A 87 10.20 2.14 -9.21
CA TRP A 87 9.16 1.59 -8.34
C TRP A 87 8.30 2.71 -7.76
N VAL A 88 6.99 2.54 -7.84
CA VAL A 88 5.99 3.45 -7.28
C VAL A 88 5.41 2.81 -6.03
N LEU A 89 5.64 3.45 -4.88
CA LEU A 89 5.07 3.08 -3.60
C LEU A 89 3.86 3.99 -3.33
N ILE A 90 2.66 3.42 -3.31
CA ILE A 90 1.41 4.14 -3.04
C ILE A 90 0.93 3.83 -1.64
N HIS A 91 0.56 4.87 -0.90
CA HIS A 91 -0.10 4.77 0.38
C HIS A 91 -1.49 5.42 0.33
N VAL A 92 -2.54 4.66 0.66
CA VAL A 92 -3.90 5.21 0.79
C VAL A 92 -4.40 5.06 2.21
N GLU A 93 -4.76 6.19 2.84
CA GLU A 93 -5.44 6.23 4.13
C GLU A 93 -6.96 6.26 3.92
N VAL A 94 -7.66 5.19 4.35
CA VAL A 94 -9.12 5.07 4.16
C VAL A 94 -9.92 5.79 5.25
N GLN A 95 -9.27 6.24 6.33
CA GLN A 95 -9.90 6.92 7.46
C GLN A 95 -9.36 8.35 7.58
N GLY A 96 -10.26 9.34 7.60
CA GLY A 96 -9.91 10.77 7.60
C GLY A 96 -9.31 11.32 8.91
N GLN A 97 -8.76 10.48 9.77
CA GLN A 97 -7.98 10.92 10.93
C GLN A 97 -6.50 10.76 10.59
N SER A 98 -5.73 11.85 10.74
CA SER A 98 -4.29 11.82 10.51
C SER A 98 -3.62 10.85 11.50
N GLU A 99 -2.92 9.85 10.98
CA GLU A 99 -2.01 9.05 11.80
C GLU A 99 -0.68 9.81 11.98
N PRO A 100 -0.20 9.96 13.23
CA PRO A 100 0.97 10.78 13.54
C PRO A 100 2.27 10.26 12.88
N ASP A 101 2.36 8.95 12.64
CA ASP A 101 3.59 8.31 12.14
C ASP A 101 3.56 8.06 10.62
N PHE A 102 2.54 8.57 9.89
CA PHE A 102 2.37 8.31 8.46
C PHE A 102 3.56 8.77 7.61
N ASN A 103 3.99 10.02 7.80
CA ASN A 103 5.11 10.59 7.04
C ASN A 103 6.43 9.86 7.32
N GLU A 104 6.66 9.49 8.59
CA GLU A 104 7.86 8.74 8.98
C GLU A 104 7.89 7.36 8.31
N ARG A 105 6.76 6.66 8.25
CA ARG A 105 6.68 5.37 7.57
C ARG A 105 6.91 5.46 6.07
N MET A 106 6.31 6.43 5.40
CA MET A 106 6.53 6.64 3.97
C MET A 106 8.03 6.77 3.68
N TYR A 107 8.72 7.58 4.48
CA TYR A 107 10.17 7.74 4.41
C TYR A 107 10.92 6.42 4.70
N VAL A 108 10.58 5.73 5.78
CA VAL A 108 11.25 4.47 6.16
C VAL A 108 11.08 3.39 5.09
N TYR A 109 9.89 3.26 4.49
CA TYR A 109 9.63 2.27 3.46
C TYR A 109 10.38 2.61 2.18
N ASN A 110 10.31 3.87 1.73
CA ASN A 110 11.07 4.35 0.58
C ASN A 110 12.57 4.06 0.76
N TYR A 111 13.14 4.46 1.89
CA TYR A 111 14.55 4.24 2.18
C TYR A 111 14.91 2.74 2.22
N ARG A 112 14.11 1.89 2.88
CA ARG A 112 14.37 0.44 2.94
C ARG A 112 14.29 -0.24 1.57
N LEU A 113 13.36 0.19 0.71
CA LEU A 113 13.25 -0.31 -0.65
C LEU A 113 14.47 0.10 -1.48
N PHE A 114 14.84 1.38 -1.42
CA PHE A 114 16.03 1.90 -2.09
C PHE A 114 17.30 1.19 -1.64
N ASP A 115 17.54 1.11 -0.32
CA ASP A 115 18.74 0.47 0.25
C ASP A 115 18.86 -1.01 -0.16
N ARG A 116 17.74 -1.75 -0.12
CA ARG A 116 17.73 -3.18 -0.42
C ARG A 116 17.85 -3.51 -1.91
N TYR A 117 17.14 -2.79 -2.77
CA TYR A 117 16.99 -3.15 -4.18
C TYR A 117 17.79 -2.27 -5.12
N GLN A 118 18.29 -1.11 -4.66
CA GLN A 118 19.07 -0.16 -5.45
C GLN A 118 18.34 0.30 -6.73
N VAL A 119 17.02 0.46 -6.63
CA VAL A 119 16.14 0.99 -7.68
C VAL A 119 15.55 2.30 -7.20
N ASP A 120 15.29 3.24 -8.12
CA ASP A 120 14.56 4.47 -7.81
C ASP A 120 13.17 4.16 -7.27
N VAL A 121 12.82 4.77 -6.14
CA VAL A 121 11.50 4.62 -5.51
C VAL A 121 10.85 5.98 -5.37
N ILE A 122 9.64 6.11 -5.93
CA ILE A 122 8.79 7.28 -5.77
C ILE A 122 7.66 6.91 -4.81
N SER A 123 7.44 7.73 -3.77
CA SER A 123 6.35 7.55 -2.81
C SER A 123 5.23 8.55 -3.06
N LEU A 124 3.98 8.05 -3.10
CA LEU A 124 2.76 8.78 -3.43
C LEU A 124 1.72 8.69 -2.33
#